data_AF-A0A6L8V1L4-F1
#
_entry.id   AF-A0A6L8V1L4-F1
#
_cell.length_a   1.000
_cell.length_b   1.000
_cell.length_c   1.000
_cell.angle_alpha   90.00
_cell.angle_beta   90.00
_cell.angle_gamma   90.00
#
_symmetry.space_group_name_H-M   'P 1'
#
loop_
_entity.id
_entity.type
_entity.pdbx_description
1 polymer ?
#
loop_
_entity_poly.entity_id
_entity_poly.type
_entity_poly.pdbx_seq_one_letter_code
_entity_poly.pdbx_strand_id
1 'polypeptide(L)'
;MTEKEIETQTEENNAQDLEQEQAQIIMTWFQHMNEVMKAQFPEYEVEGQIGNNPTYGPMFAFTLKKDEKFTSCGFFLNEIMRNFQTNPNAGLWLSSFFVDLLRSPENHPLPNPPQTEDQAKELLDKHIVPYCASAVREEFPDQKIYVDLELNEEHGPVLEAGFVAVQDGNNTCALPLQYLMTLFLLNRDPAEPLIQAMYRLYEENNLGQA
;
A
#
# COMPACT_ATOMS: atom_id res chain seq x y z
N MET A 1 11.70 -32.19 36.89
CA MET A 1 11.90 -31.25 35.78
C MET A 1 13.15 -30.46 36.08
N THR A 2 14.10 -30.47 35.17
CA THR A 2 15.34 -29.68 35.29
C THR A 2 15.04 -28.21 34.97
N GLU A 3 15.80 -27.26 35.51
CA GLU A 3 15.61 -25.81 35.27
C GLU A 3 15.54 -25.48 33.77
N LYS A 4 16.28 -26.22 32.94
CA LYS A 4 16.29 -26.11 31.48
C LYS A 4 14.96 -26.50 30.81
N GLU A 5 14.21 -27.45 31.39
CA GLU A 5 12.88 -27.84 30.90
C GLU A 5 11.81 -26.81 31.27
N ILE A 6 12.01 -26.07 32.37
CA ILE A 6 11.08 -25.03 32.84
C ILE A 6 11.28 -23.74 32.02
N GLU A 7 12.53 -23.37 31.72
CA GLU A 7 12.84 -22.23 30.84
C GLU A 7 12.29 -22.45 29.42
N THR A 8 12.50 -23.64 28.84
CA THR A 8 12.01 -23.97 27.49
C THR A 8 10.47 -23.94 27.41
N GLN A 9 9.76 -24.47 28.41
CA GLN A 9 8.28 -24.42 28.45
C GLN A 9 7.73 -23.01 28.68
N THR A 10 8.47 -22.14 29.38
CA THR A 10 8.04 -20.75 29.63
C THR A 10 8.21 -19.89 28.38
N GLU A 11 9.28 -20.10 27.62
CA GLU A 11 9.50 -19.42 26.34
C GLU A 11 8.50 -19.87 25.27
N GLU A 12 8.19 -21.18 25.18
CA GLU A 12 7.19 -21.72 24.25
C GLU A 12 5.77 -21.22 24.56
N ASN A 13 5.37 -21.17 25.82
CA ASN A 13 4.06 -20.64 26.21
C ASN A 13 3.94 -19.14 25.93
N ASN A 14 4.99 -18.35 26.22
CA ASN A 14 4.99 -16.91 25.93
C ASN A 14 4.92 -16.63 24.42
N ALA A 15 5.63 -17.40 23.59
CA ALA A 15 5.57 -17.25 22.14
C ALA A 15 4.17 -17.59 21.58
N GLN A 16 3.53 -18.62 22.13
CA GLN A 16 2.20 -19.05 21.72
C GLN A 16 1.11 -18.05 22.13
N ASP A 17 1.23 -17.45 23.32
CA ASP A 17 0.33 -16.40 23.80
C ASP A 17 0.45 -15.13 22.95
N LEU A 18 1.67 -14.72 22.57
CA LEU A 18 1.89 -13.59 21.66
C LEU A 18 1.28 -13.83 20.27
N GLU A 19 1.43 -15.04 19.72
CA GLU A 19 0.88 -15.37 18.40
C GLU A 19 -0.66 -15.32 18.40
N GLN A 20 -1.28 -15.82 19.47
CA GLN A 20 -2.73 -15.73 19.66
C GLN A 20 -3.21 -14.29 19.80
N GLU A 21 -2.50 -13.46 20.56
CA GLU A 21 -2.84 -12.04 20.71
C GLU A 21 -2.76 -11.29 19.38
N GLN A 22 -1.69 -11.52 18.61
CA GLN A 22 -1.56 -10.93 17.27
C GLN A 22 -2.69 -11.39 16.34
N ALA A 23 -3.02 -12.68 16.32
CA ALA A 23 -4.09 -13.21 15.51
C ALA A 23 -5.45 -12.58 15.89
N GLN A 24 -5.69 -12.40 17.19
CA GLN A 24 -6.90 -11.78 17.71
C GLN A 24 -6.99 -10.31 17.29
N ILE A 25 -5.89 -9.55 17.33
CA ILE A 25 -5.84 -8.16 16.86
C ILE A 25 -6.18 -8.09 15.37
N ILE A 26 -5.53 -8.94 14.55
CA ILE A 26 -5.78 -8.99 13.10
C ILE A 26 -7.25 -9.29 12.80
N MET A 27 -7.82 -10.30 13.46
CA MET A 27 -9.22 -10.68 13.26
C MET A 27 -10.19 -9.59 13.70
N THR A 28 -9.91 -8.92 14.83
CA THR A 28 -10.74 -7.83 15.35
C THR A 28 -10.77 -6.66 14.36
N TRP A 29 -9.61 -6.24 13.88
CA TRP A 29 -9.52 -5.20 12.86
C TRP A 29 -10.20 -5.61 11.56
N PHE A 30 -10.02 -6.85 11.11
CA PHE A 30 -10.65 -7.34 9.90
C PHE A 30 -12.19 -7.31 10.00
N GLN A 31 -12.76 -7.76 11.12
CA GLN A 31 -14.20 -7.72 11.36
C GLN A 31 -14.71 -6.27 11.35
N HIS A 32 -14.02 -5.38 12.07
CA HIS A 32 -14.39 -3.96 12.11
C HIS A 32 -14.36 -3.33 10.72
N MET A 33 -13.33 -3.60 9.91
CA MET A 33 -13.24 -3.08 8.54
C MET A 33 -14.33 -3.63 7.63
N ASN A 34 -14.71 -4.90 7.76
CA ASN A 34 -15.84 -5.46 7.02
C ASN A 34 -17.16 -4.74 7.35
N GLU A 35 -17.41 -4.41 8.61
CA GLU A 35 -18.60 -3.65 9.02
C GLU A 35 -18.58 -2.24 8.43
N VAL A 36 -17.43 -1.56 8.48
CA VAL A 36 -17.27 -0.24 7.88
C VAL A 36 -17.53 -0.30 6.37
N MET A 37 -16.94 -1.25 5.66
CA MET A 37 -17.16 -1.40 4.21
C MET A 37 -18.62 -1.66 3.87
N LYS A 38 -19.32 -2.52 4.63
CA LYS A 38 -20.77 -2.75 4.46
C LYS A 38 -21.60 -1.49 4.71
N ALA A 39 -21.21 -0.67 5.69
CA ALA A 39 -21.89 0.58 5.97
C ALA A 39 -21.65 1.65 4.89
N GLN A 40 -20.44 1.71 4.32
CA GLN A 40 -20.10 2.64 3.23
C GLN A 40 -20.73 2.23 1.89
N PHE A 41 -20.97 0.93 1.68
CA PHE A 41 -21.51 0.38 0.43
C PHE A 41 -22.75 -0.50 0.68
N PRO A 42 -23.87 0.07 1.18
CA PRO A 42 -25.06 -0.71 1.58
C PRO A 42 -25.76 -1.42 0.41
N GLU A 43 -25.51 -1.00 -0.83
CA GLU A 43 -26.06 -1.60 -2.05
C GLU A 43 -25.18 -2.69 -2.66
N TYR A 44 -24.02 -2.98 -2.06
CA TYR A 44 -23.07 -3.97 -2.57
C TYR A 44 -22.97 -5.13 -1.59
N GLU A 45 -22.75 -6.33 -2.14
CA GLU A 45 -22.21 -7.42 -1.35
C GLU A 45 -20.72 -7.16 -1.10
N VAL A 46 -20.31 -7.27 0.16
CA VAL A 46 -18.93 -7.03 0.60
C VAL A 46 -18.32 -8.34 1.07
N GLU A 47 -17.28 -8.78 0.37
CA GLU A 47 -16.45 -9.93 0.73
C GLU A 47 -15.07 -9.46 1.17
N GLY A 48 -14.65 -9.81 2.38
CA GLY A 48 -13.31 -9.55 2.87
C GLY A 48 -12.42 -10.79 2.81
N GLN A 49 -11.12 -10.58 2.63
CA GLN A 49 -10.09 -11.61 2.81
C GLN A 49 -8.88 -11.05 3.55
N ILE A 50 -8.18 -11.93 4.28
CA ILE A 50 -6.92 -11.62 4.95
C ILE A 50 -5.80 -12.30 4.16
N GLY A 51 -4.79 -11.53 3.80
CA GLY A 51 -3.53 -12.00 3.25
C GLY A 51 -2.36 -11.64 4.17
N ASN A 52 -1.20 -12.22 3.91
CA ASN A 52 0.03 -11.84 4.59
C ASN A 52 1.16 -11.65 3.56
N ASN A 53 1.80 -10.49 3.60
CA ASN A 53 2.99 -10.21 2.81
C ASN A 53 4.24 -10.46 3.67
N PRO A 54 5.27 -11.17 3.18
CA PRO A 54 6.48 -11.44 3.96
C PRO A 54 7.21 -10.17 4.46
N THR A 55 7.11 -9.07 3.71
CA THR A 55 7.78 -7.80 4.03
C THR A 55 6.85 -6.85 4.79
N TYR A 56 5.58 -6.78 4.42
CA TYR A 56 4.65 -5.77 4.95
C TYR A 56 3.64 -6.31 5.98
N GLY A 57 3.67 -7.61 6.26
CA GLY A 57 2.79 -8.26 7.24
C GLY A 57 1.34 -8.40 6.76
N PRO A 58 0.37 -8.42 7.69
CA PRO A 58 -1.03 -8.66 7.38
C PRO A 58 -1.61 -7.57 6.47
N MET A 59 -2.40 -8.03 5.50
CA MET A 59 -3.11 -7.19 4.55
C MET A 59 -4.57 -7.61 4.50
N PHE A 60 -5.47 -6.65 4.29
CA PHE A 60 -6.87 -6.93 4.04
C PHE A 60 -7.20 -6.58 2.61
N ALA A 61 -8.04 -7.38 1.97
CA ALA A 61 -8.65 -7.00 0.71
C ALA A 61 -10.16 -7.15 0.80
N PHE A 62 -10.86 -6.21 0.18
CA PHE A 62 -12.31 -6.19 0.13
C PHE A 62 -12.76 -6.20 -1.32
N THR A 63 -13.74 -7.04 -1.63
CA THR A 63 -14.39 -7.12 -2.92
C THR A 63 -15.82 -6.63 -2.77
N LEU A 64 -16.17 -5.62 -3.56
CA LEU A 64 -17.53 -5.12 -3.71
C LEU A 64 -18.16 -5.78 -4.93
N LYS A 65 -19.32 -6.42 -4.76
CA LYS A 65 -20.07 -7.05 -5.84
C LYS A 65 -21.48 -6.45 -5.96
N LYS A 66 -21.91 -6.19 -7.18
CA LYS A 66 -23.28 -5.79 -7.51
C LYS A 66 -23.60 -6.25 -8.91
N ASP A 67 -24.65 -7.08 -9.04
CA ASP A 67 -24.99 -7.77 -10.28
C ASP A 67 -23.79 -8.59 -10.81
N GLU A 68 -23.39 -8.42 -12.07
CA GLU A 68 -22.22 -9.06 -12.68
C GLU A 68 -20.91 -8.27 -12.46
N LYS A 69 -20.99 -7.11 -11.78
CA LYS A 69 -19.85 -6.24 -11.56
C LYS A 69 -19.17 -6.54 -10.22
N PHE A 70 -17.84 -6.64 -10.25
CA PHE A 70 -17.04 -6.76 -9.03
C PHE A 70 -15.76 -5.94 -9.08
N THR A 71 -15.33 -5.47 -7.91
CA THR A 71 -14.13 -4.66 -7.73
C THR A 71 -13.47 -5.01 -6.42
N SER A 72 -12.19 -5.34 -6.46
CA SER A 72 -11.38 -5.68 -5.31
C SER A 72 -10.31 -4.61 -5.08
N CYS A 73 -10.08 -4.24 -3.84
CA CYS A 73 -8.96 -3.38 -3.45
C CYS A 73 -8.38 -3.84 -2.10
N GLY A 74 -7.07 -3.71 -1.95
CA GLY A 74 -6.31 -4.18 -0.81
C GLY A 74 -5.62 -3.06 -0.02
N PHE A 75 -5.27 -3.38 1.23
CA PHE A 75 -4.82 -2.44 2.24
C PHE A 75 -3.83 -3.11 3.20
N PHE A 76 -2.82 -2.38 3.64
CA PHE A 76 -1.96 -2.84 4.72
C PHE A 76 -2.64 -2.62 6.07
N LEU A 77 -2.52 -3.59 6.99
CA LEU A 77 -3.15 -3.45 8.32
C LEU A 77 -2.59 -2.24 9.09
N ASN A 78 -1.29 -2.01 9.03
CA ASN A 78 -0.66 -0.86 9.70
C ASN A 78 -1.17 0.49 9.17
N GLU A 79 -1.43 0.60 7.87
CA GLU A 79 -2.02 1.78 7.23
C GLU A 79 -3.43 2.02 7.73
N ILE A 80 -4.27 0.97 7.75
CA ILE A 80 -5.64 1.02 8.29
C ILE A 80 -5.62 1.48 9.74
N MET A 81 -4.82 0.83 10.59
CA MET A 81 -4.76 1.14 12.02
C MET A 81 -4.37 2.59 12.26
N ARG A 82 -3.33 3.07 11.57
CA ARG A 82 -2.87 4.46 11.68
C ARG A 82 -3.96 5.43 11.22
N ASN A 83 -4.62 5.16 10.09
CA ASN A 83 -5.65 6.04 9.56
C ASN A 83 -6.85 6.12 10.51
N PHE A 84 -7.36 4.98 11.00
CA PHE A 84 -8.50 4.96 11.93
C PHE A 84 -8.20 5.59 13.30
N GLN A 85 -6.93 5.65 13.71
CA GLN A 85 -6.53 6.35 14.93
C GLN A 85 -6.41 7.87 14.76
N THR A 86 -6.19 8.36 13.54
CA THR A 86 -5.80 9.76 13.30
C THR A 86 -6.76 10.54 12.42
N ASN A 87 -7.59 9.85 11.64
CA ASN A 87 -8.52 10.44 10.68
C ASN A 87 -9.97 10.28 11.16
N PRO A 88 -10.69 11.37 11.46
CA PRO A 88 -12.10 11.29 11.87
C PRO A 88 -13.03 10.73 10.77
N ASN A 89 -12.58 10.72 9.51
CA ASN A 89 -13.31 10.22 8.35
C ASN A 89 -12.67 8.96 7.75
N ALA A 90 -12.04 8.11 8.57
CA ALA A 90 -11.32 6.93 8.09
C ALA A 90 -12.17 5.96 7.24
N GLY A 91 -13.47 5.83 7.52
CA GLY A 91 -14.38 5.05 6.69
C GLY A 91 -14.55 5.62 5.27
N LEU A 92 -14.61 6.96 5.15
CA LEU A 92 -14.67 7.63 3.84
C LEU A 92 -13.34 7.46 3.10
N TRP A 93 -12.21 7.59 3.79
CA TRP A 93 -10.89 7.31 3.22
C TRP A 93 -10.77 5.87 2.71
N LEU A 94 -11.23 4.88 3.47
CA LEU A 94 -11.19 3.49 3.03
C LEU A 94 -12.04 3.28 1.77
N SER A 95 -13.22 3.91 1.72
CA SER A 95 -14.13 3.83 0.57
C SER A 95 -13.61 4.53 -0.68
N SER A 96 -12.75 5.56 -0.55
CA SER A 96 -12.32 6.36 -1.69
C SER A 96 -11.52 5.57 -2.71
N PHE A 97 -10.81 4.52 -2.28
CA PHE A 97 -10.05 3.64 -3.17
C PHE A 97 -10.91 2.83 -4.14
N PHE A 98 -12.21 2.71 -3.87
CA PHE A 98 -13.15 2.01 -4.76
C PHE A 98 -13.83 2.95 -5.75
N VAL A 99 -13.77 4.28 -5.57
CA VAL A 99 -14.58 5.24 -6.33
C VAL A 99 -14.28 5.16 -7.83
N ASP A 100 -13.01 5.22 -8.22
CA ASP A 100 -12.66 5.22 -9.64
C ASP A 100 -12.75 3.81 -10.25
N LEU A 101 -12.42 2.78 -9.47
CA LEU A 101 -12.61 1.39 -9.87
C LEU A 101 -14.09 1.06 -10.15
N LEU A 102 -15.02 1.56 -9.31
CA LEU A 102 -16.45 1.40 -9.48
C LEU A 102 -17.03 2.26 -10.62
N ARG A 103 -16.34 3.32 -11.06
CA ARG A 103 -16.74 4.11 -12.23
C ARG A 103 -16.30 3.47 -13.55
N SER A 104 -15.21 2.71 -13.52
CA SER A 104 -14.74 1.96 -14.69
C SER A 104 -15.80 0.95 -15.16
N PRO A 105 -16.03 0.78 -16.47
CA PRO A 105 -16.96 -0.22 -16.97
C PRO A 105 -16.45 -1.67 -16.77
N GLU A 106 -15.16 -1.84 -16.47
CA GLU A 106 -14.53 -3.15 -16.31
C GLU A 106 -14.62 -3.69 -14.88
N ASN A 107 -14.45 -5.01 -14.74
CA ASN A 107 -14.26 -5.66 -13.45
C ASN A 107 -12.80 -5.55 -13.02
N HIS A 108 -12.57 -5.36 -11.72
CA HIS A 108 -11.24 -5.16 -11.15
C HIS A 108 -10.92 -6.22 -10.10
N PRO A 109 -10.65 -7.49 -10.49
CA PRO A 109 -10.06 -8.46 -9.56
C PRO A 109 -8.70 -7.98 -9.08
N LEU A 110 -8.22 -8.48 -7.94
CA LEU A 110 -6.80 -8.29 -7.59
C LEU A 110 -5.91 -8.89 -8.69
N PRO A 111 -4.84 -8.20 -9.11
CA PRO A 111 -3.92 -8.73 -10.11
C PRO A 111 -3.23 -9.99 -9.61
N ASN A 112 -2.94 -10.91 -10.52
CA ASN A 112 -2.19 -12.11 -10.19
C ASN A 112 -0.74 -11.75 -9.84
N PRO A 113 -0.20 -12.26 -8.72
CA PRO A 113 1.21 -12.03 -8.39
C PRO A 113 2.11 -12.71 -9.43
N PRO A 114 3.29 -12.11 -9.75
CA PRO A 114 4.27 -12.76 -10.61
C PRO A 114 4.73 -14.09 -9.97
N GLN A 115 4.88 -15.12 -10.80
CA GLN A 115 5.27 -16.46 -10.35
C GLN A 115 6.78 -16.71 -10.43
N THR A 116 7.51 -15.83 -11.10
CA THR A 116 8.97 -15.89 -11.26
C THR A 116 9.60 -14.50 -11.13
N GLU A 117 10.91 -14.48 -10.87
CA GLU A 117 11.69 -13.23 -10.83
C GLU A 117 11.64 -12.49 -12.17
N ASP A 118 11.74 -13.21 -13.29
CA ASP A 118 11.64 -12.61 -14.64
C ASP A 118 10.28 -11.92 -14.86
N GLN A 119 9.18 -12.53 -14.40
CA GLN A 119 7.84 -11.92 -14.49
C GLN A 119 7.72 -10.69 -13.58
N ALA A 120 8.30 -10.74 -12.39
CA ALA A 120 8.30 -9.60 -11.48
C ALA A 120 9.11 -8.43 -12.06
N LYS A 121 10.29 -8.73 -12.64
CA LYS A 121 11.12 -7.75 -13.33
C LYS A 121 10.39 -7.15 -14.54
N GLU A 122 9.75 -7.99 -15.35
CA GLU A 122 8.97 -7.52 -16.50
C GLU A 122 7.81 -6.60 -16.07
N LEU A 123 7.10 -6.95 -15.00
CA LEU A 123 6.03 -6.13 -14.45
C LEU A 123 6.54 -4.76 -13.99
N LEU A 124 7.68 -4.73 -13.30
CA LEU A 124 8.31 -3.49 -12.85
C LEU A 124 8.78 -2.63 -14.04
N ASP A 125 9.58 -3.21 -14.92
CA ASP A 125 10.26 -2.50 -16.01
C ASP A 125 9.29 -1.99 -17.08
N LYS A 126 8.22 -2.74 -17.36
CA LYS A 126 7.29 -2.42 -18.46
C LYS A 126 6.01 -1.71 -18.02
N HIS A 127 5.62 -1.85 -16.76
CA HIS A 127 4.35 -1.31 -16.27
C HIS A 127 4.54 -0.33 -15.13
N ILE A 128 5.03 -0.79 -13.97
CA ILE A 128 5.00 0.01 -12.74
C ILE A 128 5.94 1.22 -12.85
N VAL A 129 7.21 1.01 -13.19
CA VAL A 129 8.20 2.10 -13.25
C VAL A 129 7.84 3.14 -14.32
N PRO A 130 7.51 2.76 -15.57
CA PRO A 130 7.07 3.73 -16.57
C PRO A 130 5.82 4.51 -16.16
N TYR A 131 4.84 3.83 -15.56
CA TYR A 131 3.61 4.47 -15.10
C TYR A 131 3.88 5.50 -14.00
N CYS A 132 4.62 5.14 -12.94
CA CYS A 132 4.96 6.06 -11.87
C CYS A 132 5.76 7.27 -12.40
N ALA A 133 6.71 7.04 -13.32
CA ALA A 133 7.48 8.11 -13.92
C ALA A 133 6.64 9.06 -14.78
N SER A 134 5.62 8.56 -15.49
CA SER A 134 4.69 9.41 -16.25
C SER A 134 3.78 10.19 -15.32
N ALA A 135 3.15 9.52 -14.36
CA ALA A 135 2.19 10.12 -13.44
C ALA A 135 2.80 11.28 -12.63
N VAL A 136 4.02 11.11 -12.12
CA VAL A 136 4.71 12.21 -11.41
C VAL A 136 5.02 13.39 -12.34
N ARG A 137 5.43 13.14 -13.59
CA ARG A 137 5.70 14.23 -14.55
C ARG A 137 4.44 14.96 -14.99
N GLU A 138 3.34 14.24 -15.11
CA GLU A 138 2.02 14.80 -15.43
C GLU A 138 1.49 15.67 -14.29
N GLU A 139 1.74 15.27 -13.04
CA GLU A 139 1.31 16.02 -11.86
C GLU A 139 2.04 17.37 -11.70
N PHE A 140 3.32 17.43 -12.08
CA PHE A 140 4.14 18.65 -11.97
C PHE A 140 4.61 19.15 -13.35
N PRO A 141 3.69 19.59 -14.24
CA PRO A 141 4.00 19.87 -15.64
C PRO A 141 4.94 21.07 -15.83
N ASP A 142 4.94 22.01 -14.88
CA ASP A 142 5.79 23.20 -14.90
C ASP A 142 7.19 22.94 -14.30
N GLN A 143 7.46 21.73 -13.83
CA GLN A 143 8.70 21.36 -13.18
C GLN A 143 9.47 20.33 -14.01
N LYS A 144 10.81 20.46 -14.01
CA LYS A 144 11.66 19.42 -14.55
C LYS A 144 11.88 18.34 -13.48
N ILE A 145 11.21 17.20 -13.65
CA ILE A 145 11.30 16.08 -12.72
C ILE A 145 12.33 15.06 -13.17
N TYR A 146 13.23 14.72 -12.25
CA TYR A 146 14.11 13.55 -12.33
C TYR A 146 13.37 12.32 -11.81
N VAL A 147 13.47 11.19 -12.52
CA VAL A 147 12.99 9.87 -12.05
C VAL A 147 13.97 8.81 -12.54
N ASP A 148 14.54 8.02 -11.62
CA ASP A 148 15.46 6.93 -11.95
C ASP A 148 15.40 5.78 -10.94
N LEU A 149 16.00 4.65 -11.32
CA LEU A 149 16.19 3.50 -10.45
C LEU A 149 17.51 3.61 -9.70
N GLU A 150 17.44 3.51 -8.38
CA GLU A 150 18.61 3.59 -7.50
C GLU A 150 18.69 2.35 -6.59
N LEU A 151 19.89 2.09 -6.08
CA LEU A 151 20.12 1.02 -5.10
C LEU A 151 20.36 1.64 -3.72
N ASN A 152 19.38 1.49 -2.83
CA ASN A 152 19.49 1.92 -1.44
C ASN A 152 20.08 0.80 -0.55
N GLU A 153 20.95 1.16 0.40
CA GLU A 153 21.65 0.19 1.26
C GLU A 153 20.70 -0.60 2.18
N GLU A 154 19.64 0.02 2.69
CA GLU A 154 18.71 -0.60 3.64
C GLU A 154 17.49 -1.21 2.93
N HIS A 155 17.00 -0.55 1.89
CA HIS A 155 15.74 -0.90 1.25
C HIS A 155 15.89 -1.61 -0.11
N GLY A 156 17.13 -1.78 -0.60
CA GLY A 156 17.41 -2.41 -1.88
C GLY A 156 17.00 -1.50 -3.06
N PRO A 157 16.54 -2.08 -4.18
CA PRO A 157 16.13 -1.31 -5.35
C PRO A 157 14.95 -0.38 -5.06
N VAL A 158 15.10 0.90 -5.40
CA VAL A 158 14.11 1.95 -5.20
C VAL A 158 13.84 2.70 -6.52
N LEU A 159 12.65 3.27 -6.64
CA LEU A 159 12.36 4.32 -7.62
C LEU A 159 12.53 5.67 -6.93
N GLU A 160 13.51 6.46 -7.37
CA GLU A 160 13.77 7.80 -6.88
C GLU A 160 13.13 8.84 -7.81
N ALA A 161 12.51 9.88 -7.23
CA ALA A 161 12.02 11.04 -7.96
C ALA A 161 12.39 12.34 -7.23
N GLY A 162 12.60 13.43 -7.98
CA GLY A 162 12.94 14.72 -7.38
C GLY A 162 12.88 15.91 -8.34
N PHE A 163 12.98 17.11 -7.76
CA PHE A 163 12.94 18.38 -8.52
C PHE A 163 14.35 18.82 -8.92
N VAL A 164 14.61 18.87 -10.23
CA VAL A 164 15.93 19.27 -10.76
C VAL A 164 16.28 20.73 -10.42
N ALA A 165 15.28 21.58 -10.19
CA ALA A 165 15.48 22.99 -9.85
C ALA A 165 16.09 23.21 -8.46
N VAL A 166 15.93 22.26 -7.54
CA VAL A 166 16.46 22.34 -6.17
C VAL A 166 17.88 21.78 -6.16
N GLN A 167 18.86 22.66 -5.96
CA GLN A 167 20.29 22.31 -5.96
C GLN A 167 20.86 22.11 -4.55
N ASP A 168 20.28 22.76 -3.55
CA ASP A 168 20.71 22.71 -2.16
C ASP A 168 19.60 22.14 -1.27
N GLY A 169 19.93 21.16 -0.43
CA GLY A 169 18.99 20.52 0.50
C GLY A 169 18.41 19.20 0.00
N ASN A 170 17.38 18.71 0.69
CA ASN A 170 16.70 17.48 0.30
C ASN A 170 15.72 17.75 -0.85
N ASN A 171 15.96 17.14 -2.00
CA ASN A 171 15.20 17.36 -3.22
C ASN A 171 14.66 16.08 -3.87
N THR A 172 14.99 14.91 -3.32
CA THR A 172 14.51 13.62 -3.80
C THR A 172 13.71 12.87 -2.75
N CYS A 173 12.87 11.97 -3.22
CA CYS A 173 12.21 10.95 -2.44
C CYS A 173 12.36 9.61 -3.18
N ALA A 174 12.46 8.52 -2.43
CA ALA A 174 12.64 7.20 -3.01
C ALA A 174 11.70 6.18 -2.36
N LEU A 175 11.10 5.33 -3.18
CA LEU A 175 10.21 4.26 -2.71
C LEU A 175 10.71 2.88 -3.16
N PRO A 176 10.69 1.86 -2.29
CA PRO A 176 11.12 0.51 -2.67
C PRO A 176 10.28 -0.08 -3.81
N LEU A 177 10.93 -0.69 -4.81
CA LEU A 177 10.20 -1.29 -5.94
C LEU A 177 9.21 -2.38 -5.48
N GLN A 178 9.57 -3.13 -4.44
CA GLN A 178 8.69 -4.14 -3.85
C GLN A 178 7.41 -3.53 -3.25
N TYR A 179 7.50 -2.31 -2.70
CA TYR A 179 6.36 -1.59 -2.16
C TYR A 179 5.40 -1.19 -3.29
N LEU A 180 5.95 -0.62 -4.37
CA LEU A 180 5.19 -0.22 -5.55
C LEU A 180 4.48 -1.40 -6.21
N MET A 181 5.19 -2.54 -6.35
CA MET A 181 4.57 -3.77 -6.85
C MET A 181 3.47 -4.29 -5.93
N THR A 182 3.67 -4.20 -4.61
CA THR A 182 2.63 -4.63 -3.67
C THR A 182 1.38 -3.76 -3.78
N LEU A 183 1.52 -2.44 -3.93
CA LEU A 183 0.39 -1.54 -4.20
C LEU A 183 -0.35 -1.94 -5.48
N PHE A 184 0.38 -2.15 -6.57
CA PHE A 184 -0.20 -2.60 -7.83
C PHE A 184 -1.02 -3.90 -7.64
N LEU A 185 -0.46 -4.90 -6.95
CA LEU A 185 -1.14 -6.18 -6.67
C LEU A 185 -2.34 -6.05 -5.71
N LEU A 186 -2.51 -4.90 -5.06
CA LEU A 186 -3.65 -4.56 -4.22
C LEU A 186 -4.70 -3.71 -4.97
N ASN A 187 -4.59 -3.53 -6.29
CA ASN A 187 -5.38 -2.55 -7.06
C ASN A 187 -5.27 -1.13 -6.48
N ARG A 188 -4.09 -0.78 -5.98
CA ARG A 188 -3.75 0.57 -5.53
C ARG A 188 -2.87 1.22 -6.57
N ASP A 189 -3.02 2.53 -6.72
CA ASP A 189 -2.15 3.33 -7.57
C ASP A 189 -0.71 3.31 -6.98
N PRO A 190 0.28 2.74 -7.67
CA PRO A 190 1.66 2.72 -7.19
C PRO A 190 2.35 4.09 -7.29
N ALA A 191 1.85 5.04 -8.08
CA ALA A 191 2.40 6.38 -8.23
C ALA A 191 1.96 7.31 -7.10
N GLU A 192 0.76 7.12 -6.55
CA GLU A 192 0.18 7.97 -5.49
C GLU A 192 1.13 8.28 -4.32
N PRO A 193 1.78 7.30 -3.63
CA PRO A 193 2.70 7.64 -2.54
C PRO A 193 3.93 8.44 -3.00
N LEU A 194 4.38 8.24 -4.25
CA LEU A 194 5.49 8.99 -4.82
C LEU A 194 5.07 10.43 -5.10
N ILE A 195 3.88 10.62 -5.66
CA ILE A 195 3.27 11.94 -5.88
C ILE A 195 3.10 12.69 -4.56
N GLN A 196 2.57 12.03 -3.53
CA GLN A 196 2.42 12.64 -2.20
C GLN A 196 3.76 13.05 -1.58
N ALA A 197 4.81 12.23 -1.75
CA ALA A 197 6.15 12.58 -1.29
C ALA A 197 6.73 13.77 -2.07
N MET A 198 6.50 13.81 -3.38
CA MET A 198 6.88 14.93 -4.24
C MET A 198 6.16 16.22 -3.86
N TYR A 199 4.87 16.18 -3.51
CA TYR A 199 4.14 17.35 -3.01
C TYR A 199 4.78 17.94 -1.74
N ARG A 200 5.22 17.09 -0.81
CA ARG A 200 5.92 17.57 0.40
C ARG A 200 7.23 18.28 0.03
N LEU A 201 8.03 17.69 -0.85
CA LEU A 201 9.26 18.31 -1.33
C LEU A 201 8.98 19.63 -2.06
N TYR A 202 7.89 19.71 -2.83
CA TYR A 202 7.46 20.90 -3.54
C TYR A 202 7.14 22.05 -2.57
N GLU A 203 6.41 21.75 -1.50
CA GLU A 203 6.06 22.71 -0.44
C GLU A 203 7.29 23.11 0.39
N GLU A 204 8.09 22.15 0.85
CA GLU A 204 9.29 22.39 1.67
C GLU A 204 10.32 23.27 0.93
N ASN A 205 10.41 23.13 -0.39
CA ASN A 205 11.30 23.91 -1.23
C ASN A 205 10.64 25.17 -1.84
N ASN A 206 9.41 25.50 -1.44
CA ASN A 206 8.66 26.69 -1.87
C ASN A 206 8.52 26.85 -3.40
N LEU A 207 8.42 25.74 -4.14
CA LEU A 207 8.42 25.75 -5.61
C LEU A 207 7.11 26.29 -6.23
N GLY A 208 6.06 26.44 -5.44
CA GLY A 208 4.77 27.01 -5.85
C GLY A 208 4.53 28.46 -5.47
N GLN A 209 5.51 29.10 -4.82
CA GLN A 209 5.44 30.52 -4.47
C GLN A 209 6.29 31.32 -5.45
N ALA A 210 5.65 31.88 -6.48
CA ALA A 210 6.21 32.89 -7.37
C ALA A 210 5.73 34.29 -6.98
#